data_AF-A0A1F4UWS3-F1
#
_entry.id   AF-A0A1F4UWS3-F1
#
_cell.length_a   1.000
_cell.length_b   1.000
_cell.length_c   1.000
_cell.angle_alpha   90.00
_cell.angle_beta   90.00
_cell.angle_gamma   90.00
#
_symmetry.space_group_name_H-M   'P 1'
#
loop_
_entity.id
_entity.type
_entity.pdbx_description
1 polymer ?
#
loop_
_entity_poly.entity_id
_entity_poly.type
_entity_poly.pdbx_seq_one_letter_code
_entity_poly.pdbx_strand_id
1 'polypeptide(L)'
;MFNRENKYYIYNFLIVSFLFLISGVPFFKSLNLIFLDKLQGFADVSEDIVIIGIDDRSFKEFGTWPWSDEIFSDFVQKINSANVNTLAFDILFLNENENDYRDFKEQLNKGNLDVVLASKLGNNTIVNSPLAVTGKTLNGFVNLPQEDDGKIRRFNPNILFNNTCYDSFSLTIYKNAKNKFDKNCVTEPIIFNYSNQSFTYYSFVDVYSGIVSPRSLRGKIVLVGIVTYDIKSQVTDNFVDVFGNNTPGVYVHANILNSYLLDRFQEDISRELLLLVVLMLATTSFLVYSGLKKPTYELSVFIIFLLVNILFGLILYEYGVNWDFVTSTLILSATFILQIVYKMFSAKNEWAFMYKVFGKYVNENVLKEMVKNQTGKVKGIKRKMTVMFVDIRDFTTYSEKLDLEVLMDRLNEYLAKANEIIIRNNGIIDKYIGDEIMAFWNAPGENENHVEDALKTVLELREMIVKDYADNAFKVGMSVHTGEMIIGSIGNEERLNYTVLGDNVNLASRVEGLTRKYGVSILITEPVVNSLRKLNDEFVIRKIDTVIVRGRSSLVKIYQPMYKTDENLKIKEIYEKGLAFYYAGEFDKAVSYFEQLPNDRPAHLMINRIKSLGDKVKNWDGVWYWEEK
;
A
#
# COMPACT_ATOMS: atom_id res chain seq x y z
N MET A 1 3.65 -16.77 -13.38
CA MET A 1 4.42 -15.52 -13.17
C MET A 1 4.02 -14.45 -14.19
N PHE A 2 4.13 -14.73 -15.50
CA PHE A 2 3.78 -13.80 -16.61
C PHE A 2 2.44 -13.05 -16.50
N ASN A 3 1.35 -13.70 -16.07
CA ASN A 3 0.03 -13.05 -16.03
C ASN A 3 -0.14 -12.04 -14.86
N ARG A 4 0.74 -12.07 -13.85
CA ARG A 4 0.68 -11.16 -12.68
C ARG A 4 1.44 -9.86 -12.92
N GLU A 5 2.57 -9.92 -13.61
CA GLU A 5 3.37 -8.74 -13.96
C GLU A 5 2.63 -7.88 -14.99
N ASN A 6 1.97 -8.50 -15.98
CA ASN A 6 1.18 -7.79 -16.98
C ASN A 6 0.07 -6.92 -16.36
N LYS A 7 -0.58 -7.39 -15.29
CA LYS A 7 -1.62 -6.60 -14.60
C LYS A 7 -1.05 -5.36 -13.93
N TYR A 8 0.12 -5.47 -13.32
CA TYR A 8 0.78 -4.30 -12.71
C TYR A 8 1.08 -3.24 -13.77
N TYR A 9 1.67 -3.64 -14.91
CA TYR A 9 1.99 -2.70 -15.99
C TYR A 9 0.75 -1.99 -16.54
N ILE A 10 -0.37 -2.69 -16.69
CA ILE A 10 -1.63 -2.08 -17.10
C ILE A 10 -2.09 -1.05 -16.07
N TYR A 11 -2.10 -1.38 -14.77
CA TYR A 11 -2.51 -0.44 -13.74
C TYR A 11 -1.55 0.76 -13.61
N ASN A 12 -0.25 0.52 -13.75
CA ASN A 12 0.76 1.58 -13.72
C ASN A 12 0.60 2.51 -14.94
N PHE A 13 0.43 1.96 -16.14
CA PHE A 13 0.16 2.76 -17.33
C PHE A 13 -1.11 3.61 -17.15
N LEU A 14 -2.21 3.01 -16.68
CA LEU A 14 -3.46 3.74 -16.44
C LEU A 14 -3.31 4.86 -15.40
N ILE A 15 -2.62 4.61 -14.28
CA ILE A 15 -2.43 5.63 -13.24
C ILE A 15 -1.52 6.77 -13.75
N VAL A 16 -0.44 6.44 -14.47
CA VAL A 16 0.47 7.44 -15.05
C VAL A 16 -0.25 8.28 -16.10
N SER A 17 -0.98 7.66 -17.03
CA SER A 17 -1.76 8.38 -18.03
C SER A 17 -2.84 9.26 -17.39
N PHE A 18 -3.55 8.75 -16.38
CA PHE A 18 -4.55 9.54 -15.66
C PHE A 18 -3.92 10.75 -14.97
N LEU A 19 -2.82 10.54 -14.22
CA LEU A 19 -2.12 11.62 -13.51
C LEU A 19 -1.55 12.67 -14.47
N PHE A 20 -1.01 12.25 -15.60
CA PHE A 20 -0.51 13.14 -16.64
C PHE A 20 -1.63 13.96 -17.32
N LEU A 21 -2.82 13.37 -17.49
CA LEU A 21 -3.98 14.09 -18.02
C LEU A 21 -4.48 15.15 -17.03
N ILE A 22 -4.62 14.79 -15.75
CA ILE A 22 -5.12 15.72 -14.74
C ILE A 22 -4.09 16.79 -14.36
N SER A 23 -2.79 16.56 -14.55
CA SER A 23 -1.78 17.57 -14.20
C SER A 23 -1.87 18.84 -15.05
N GLY A 24 -2.57 18.79 -16.19
CA GLY A 24 -2.91 19.97 -16.98
C GLY A 24 -4.03 20.85 -16.41
N VAL A 25 -4.73 20.41 -15.35
CA VAL A 25 -5.80 21.17 -14.68
C VAL A 25 -5.21 22.38 -13.96
N PRO A 26 -5.90 23.54 -13.92
CA PRO A 26 -5.38 24.79 -13.35
C PRO A 26 -4.76 24.63 -11.96
N PHE A 27 -5.37 23.83 -11.08
CA PHE A 27 -4.84 23.56 -9.73
C PHE A 27 -3.39 23.07 -9.74
N PHE A 28 -3.05 22.07 -10.56
CA PHE A 28 -1.70 21.51 -10.61
C PHE A 28 -0.72 22.45 -11.32
N LYS A 29 -1.19 23.16 -12.36
CA LYS A 29 -0.40 24.21 -13.03
C LYS A 29 -0.02 25.32 -12.05
N SER A 30 -0.98 25.83 -11.27
CA SER A 30 -0.72 26.86 -10.26
C SER A 30 0.27 26.38 -9.20
N LEU A 31 0.16 25.12 -8.75
CA LEU A 31 1.15 24.54 -7.84
C LEU A 31 2.55 24.51 -8.48
N ASN A 32 2.66 24.14 -9.76
CA ASN A 32 3.95 24.12 -10.44
C ASN A 32 4.55 25.53 -10.60
N LEU A 33 3.70 26.52 -10.92
CA LEU A 33 4.12 27.92 -11.00
C LEU A 33 4.66 28.44 -9.67
N ILE A 34 4.08 28.04 -8.53
CA ILE A 34 4.61 28.41 -7.20
C ILE A 34 6.03 27.85 -7.00
N PHE A 35 6.33 26.66 -7.52
CA PHE A 35 7.69 26.11 -7.47
C PHE A 35 8.65 26.90 -8.37
N LEU A 36 8.24 27.20 -9.60
CA LEU A 36 9.06 27.97 -10.55
C LEU A 36 9.31 29.40 -10.07
N ASP A 37 8.32 30.07 -9.48
CA ASP A 37 8.47 31.40 -8.89
C ASP A 37 9.57 31.43 -7.82
N LYS A 38 9.72 30.36 -7.03
CA LYS A 38 10.78 30.24 -6.01
C LYS A 38 12.17 30.04 -6.59
N LEU A 39 12.28 29.60 -7.85
CA LEU A 39 13.55 29.48 -8.55
C LEU A 39 13.98 30.80 -9.19
N GLN A 40 13.09 31.79 -9.29
CA GLN A 40 13.43 33.12 -9.79
C GLN A 40 14.18 33.96 -8.75
N GLY A 41 14.81 35.05 -9.20
CA GLY A 41 15.51 36.01 -8.35
C GLY A 41 17.02 35.84 -8.26
N PHE A 42 17.56 34.72 -8.76
CA PHE A 42 19.00 34.46 -8.81
C PHE A 42 19.69 35.01 -10.05
N ALA A 43 18.94 35.59 -11.00
CA ALA A 43 19.53 36.25 -12.15
C ALA A 43 20.35 37.47 -11.70
N ASP A 44 21.58 37.62 -12.21
CA ASP A 44 22.37 38.83 -11.99
C ASP A 44 21.71 40.03 -12.67
N VAL A 45 22.03 41.24 -12.21
CA VAL A 45 21.60 42.47 -12.87
C VAL A 45 22.74 43.04 -13.71
N SER A 46 22.46 43.33 -14.97
CA SER A 46 23.40 44.04 -15.83
C SER A 46 23.63 45.46 -15.33
N GLU A 47 24.90 45.80 -15.11
CA GLU A 47 25.32 47.16 -14.76
C GLU A 47 24.99 48.18 -15.86
N ASP A 48 24.69 47.74 -17.09
CA ASP A 48 24.36 48.62 -18.21
C ASP A 48 22.97 49.26 -18.06
N ILE A 49 22.10 48.71 -17.22
CA ILE A 49 20.74 49.21 -17.03
C ILE A 49 20.71 50.21 -15.86
N VAL A 50 20.20 51.41 -16.13
CA VAL A 50 19.95 52.45 -15.13
C VAL A 50 18.47 52.84 -15.18
N ILE A 51 17.83 52.86 -14.01
CA ILE A 51 16.45 53.33 -13.84
C ILE A 51 16.49 54.75 -13.28
N ILE A 52 15.82 55.68 -13.96
CA ILE A 52 15.54 57.02 -13.47
C ILE A 52 14.06 57.06 -13.09
N GLY A 53 13.79 57.02 -11.79
CA GLY A 53 12.44 56.97 -11.25
C GLY A 53 11.81 58.35 -11.10
N ILE A 54 10.62 58.52 -11.68
CA ILE A 54 9.69 59.59 -11.29
C ILE A 54 9.04 59.14 -9.97
N ASP A 55 9.64 59.59 -8.88
CA ASP A 55 9.31 59.22 -7.50
C ASP A 55 8.62 60.36 -6.73
N ASP A 56 8.31 60.11 -5.45
CA ASP A 56 7.66 61.09 -4.57
C ASP A 56 8.41 62.42 -4.49
N ARG A 57 9.75 62.38 -4.58
CA ARG A 57 10.58 63.58 -4.56
C ARG A 57 10.37 64.41 -5.82
N SER A 58 10.24 63.74 -6.96
CA SER A 58 9.98 64.39 -8.24
C SER A 58 8.59 65.02 -8.27
N PHE A 59 7.56 64.36 -7.74
CA PHE A 59 6.22 64.95 -7.58
C PHE A 59 6.16 66.11 -6.57
N LYS A 60 7.01 66.07 -5.54
CA LYS A 60 7.13 67.18 -4.59
C LYS A 60 7.73 68.43 -5.24
N GLU A 61 8.68 68.26 -6.16
CA GLU A 61 9.32 69.36 -6.86
C GLU A 61 8.45 69.93 -7.99
N PHE A 62 7.94 69.07 -8.87
CA PHE A 62 7.28 69.49 -10.11
C PHE A 62 5.75 69.55 -10.03
N GLY A 63 5.15 69.10 -8.94
CA GLY A 63 3.69 69.09 -8.76
C GLY A 63 3.00 67.88 -9.38
N THR A 64 1.68 67.95 -9.55
CA THR A 64 0.82 66.85 -10.04
C THR A 64 1.02 66.55 -11.52
N TRP A 65 0.90 65.29 -11.91
CA TRP A 65 0.93 64.87 -13.31
C TRP A 65 -0.31 65.39 -14.09
N PRO A 66 -0.23 65.65 -15.40
CA PRO A 66 0.97 65.69 -16.25
C PRO A 66 1.81 66.95 -16.04
N TRP A 67 3.14 66.81 -16.15
CA TRP A 67 4.08 67.93 -16.10
C TRP A 67 4.20 68.66 -17.44
N SER A 68 4.74 69.88 -17.43
CA SER A 68 5.01 70.65 -18.65
C SER A 68 6.08 69.98 -19.53
N ASP A 69 5.98 70.21 -20.85
CA ASP A 69 6.94 69.68 -21.82
C ASP A 69 8.35 70.28 -21.65
N GLU A 70 8.46 71.51 -21.14
CA GLU A 70 9.71 72.15 -20.71
C GLU A 70 10.54 71.25 -19.78
N ILE A 71 9.90 70.58 -18.81
CA ILE A 71 10.58 69.70 -17.85
C ILE A 71 11.24 68.51 -18.57
N PHE A 72 10.54 67.90 -19.52
CA PHE A 72 11.07 66.77 -20.29
C PHE A 72 12.13 67.23 -21.31
N SER A 73 11.94 68.40 -21.92
CA SER A 73 12.91 69.03 -22.81
C SER A 73 14.25 69.26 -22.10
N ASP A 74 14.23 69.96 -20.96
CA ASP A 74 15.41 70.24 -20.15
C ASP A 74 16.08 68.96 -19.65
N PHE A 75 15.28 67.96 -19.27
CA PHE A 75 15.79 66.64 -18.87
C PHE A 75 16.55 65.96 -20.02
N VAL A 76 15.96 65.88 -21.22
CA VAL A 76 16.61 65.26 -22.38
C VAL A 76 17.84 66.05 -22.82
N GLN A 77 17.84 67.38 -22.70
CA GLN A 77 19.05 68.18 -22.93
C GLN A 77 20.21 67.76 -22.02
N LYS A 78 19.94 67.53 -20.73
CA LYS A 78 20.94 67.06 -19.76
C LYS A 78 21.40 65.64 -20.07
N ILE A 79 20.49 64.72 -20.36
CA ILE A 79 20.82 63.33 -20.73
C ILE A 79 21.64 63.26 -22.01
N ASN A 80 21.33 64.06 -23.04
CA ASN A 80 22.11 64.13 -24.28
C ASN A 80 23.57 64.48 -24.02
N SER A 81 23.86 65.34 -23.04
CA SER A 81 25.24 65.68 -22.65
C SER A 81 25.99 64.53 -21.95
N ALA A 82 25.28 63.55 -21.39
CA ALA A 82 25.85 62.40 -20.70
C ALA A 82 26.34 61.28 -21.64
N ASN A 83 25.91 61.30 -22.91
CA ASN A 83 26.25 60.30 -23.93
C ASN A 83 25.85 58.88 -23.48
N VAL A 84 24.58 58.70 -23.13
CA VAL A 84 23.98 57.40 -22.81
C VAL A 84 23.85 56.55 -24.08
N ASN A 85 23.73 55.23 -23.94
CA ASN A 85 23.58 54.35 -25.11
C ASN A 85 22.16 54.42 -25.70
N THR A 86 21.15 54.33 -24.84
CA THR A 86 19.73 54.41 -25.23
C THR A 86 18.98 55.11 -24.10
N LEU A 87 18.08 56.03 -24.43
CA LEU A 87 17.13 56.61 -23.49
C LEU A 87 15.72 56.12 -23.82
N ALA A 88 15.03 55.58 -22.82
CA ALA A 88 13.69 55.06 -22.99
C ALA A 88 12.73 55.65 -21.96
N PHE A 89 11.55 56.09 -22.42
CA PHE A 89 10.49 56.59 -21.56
C PHE A 89 9.35 55.58 -21.48
N ASP A 90 9.22 54.94 -20.32
CA ASP A 90 8.07 54.14 -19.92
C ASP A 90 6.94 55.06 -19.43
N ILE A 91 6.52 55.97 -20.31
CA ILE A 91 5.53 57.00 -20.06
C ILE A 91 4.71 57.17 -21.34
N LEU A 92 3.39 57.04 -21.20
CA LEU A 92 2.46 57.25 -22.31
C LEU A 92 2.15 58.73 -22.49
N PHE A 93 2.82 59.37 -23.43
CA PHE A 93 2.46 60.71 -23.92
C PHE A 93 1.33 60.56 -24.94
N LEU A 94 0.09 60.85 -24.55
CA LEU A 94 -1.12 60.60 -25.37
C LEU A 94 -1.82 61.87 -25.86
N ASN A 95 -1.37 63.06 -25.46
CA ASN A 95 -2.05 64.29 -25.80
C ASN A 95 -1.74 64.72 -27.25
N GLU A 96 -2.76 64.83 -28.10
CA GLU A 96 -2.58 65.05 -29.55
C GLU A 96 -2.35 66.52 -29.95
N ASN A 97 -2.53 67.48 -29.03
CA ASN A 97 -2.33 68.89 -29.33
C ASN A 97 -0.83 69.20 -29.52
N GLU A 98 -0.43 69.60 -30.74
CA GLU A 98 0.99 69.84 -31.08
C GLU A 98 1.69 70.87 -30.18
N ASN A 99 0.92 71.79 -29.59
CA ASN A 99 1.46 72.80 -28.67
C ASN A 99 1.85 72.22 -27.30
N ASP A 100 1.32 71.06 -26.92
CA ASP A 100 1.49 70.52 -25.57
C ASP A 100 2.83 69.78 -25.40
N TYR A 101 3.57 69.55 -26.50
CA TYR A 101 4.86 68.86 -26.49
C TYR A 101 5.91 69.50 -27.42
N ARG A 102 5.71 70.76 -27.81
CA ARG A 102 6.52 71.41 -28.85
C ARG A 102 8.00 71.44 -28.48
N ASP A 103 8.32 71.87 -27.27
CA ASP A 103 9.70 72.09 -26.86
C ASP A 103 10.42 70.75 -26.64
N PHE A 104 9.70 69.77 -26.11
CA PHE A 104 10.21 68.41 -25.96
C PHE A 104 10.49 67.75 -27.33
N LYS A 105 9.57 67.87 -28.29
CA LYS A 105 9.73 67.33 -29.65
C LYS A 105 10.91 67.99 -30.38
N GLU A 106 11.10 69.30 -30.24
CA GLU A 106 12.26 70.00 -30.80
C GLU A 106 13.57 69.49 -30.20
N GLN A 107 13.60 69.25 -28.88
CA GLN A 107 14.80 68.78 -28.20
C GLN A 107 15.16 67.33 -28.55
N LEU A 108 14.18 66.45 -28.75
CA LEU A 108 14.39 65.11 -29.31
C LEU A 108 15.05 65.16 -30.70
N ASN A 109 14.70 66.15 -31.53
CA ASN A 109 15.29 66.32 -32.87
C ASN A 109 16.72 66.88 -32.87
N LYS A 110 17.07 67.72 -31.89
CA LYS A 110 18.42 68.30 -31.76
C LYS A 110 19.46 67.30 -31.26
N GLY A 111 19.03 66.29 -30.50
CA GLY A 111 19.91 65.27 -29.93
C GLY A 111 20.52 64.30 -30.97
N ASN A 112 21.63 63.66 -30.60
CA ASN A 112 22.22 62.54 -31.34
C ASN A 112 21.82 61.18 -30.73
N LEU A 113 20.87 61.18 -29.80
CA LEU A 113 20.46 60.02 -29.04
C LEU A 113 19.14 59.49 -29.58
N ASP A 114 19.09 58.20 -29.87
CA ASP A 114 17.84 57.51 -30.19
C ASP A 114 17.01 57.36 -28.92
N VAL A 115 15.77 57.86 -28.97
CA VAL A 115 14.85 57.82 -27.84
C VAL A 115 13.74 56.82 -28.11
N VAL A 116 13.57 55.87 -27.20
CA VAL A 116 12.49 54.88 -27.26
C VAL A 116 11.30 55.38 -26.43
N LEU A 117 10.14 55.48 -27.04
CA LEU A 117 8.91 55.95 -26.42
C LEU A 117 7.94 54.78 -26.24
N ALA A 118 7.29 54.74 -25.08
CA ALA A 118 6.20 53.81 -24.81
C ALA A 118 5.02 54.07 -25.77
N SER A 119 4.50 53.00 -26.35
CA SER A 119 3.22 53.00 -27.05
C SER A 119 2.22 52.07 -26.36
N LYS A 120 0.93 52.31 -26.55
CA LYS A 120 -0.12 51.50 -25.96
C LYS A 120 -0.82 50.69 -27.04
N LEU A 121 -0.93 49.38 -26.82
CA LEU A 121 -1.83 48.54 -27.58
C LEU A 121 -3.27 48.78 -27.10
N GLY A 122 -4.10 49.33 -27.99
CA GLY A 122 -5.54 49.41 -27.83
C GLY A 122 -6.24 48.21 -28.49
N ASN A 123 -7.57 48.17 -28.40
CA ASN A 123 -8.36 47.02 -28.90
C ASN A 123 -8.18 46.79 -30.42
N ASN A 124 -8.02 47.87 -31.21
CA ASN A 124 -7.89 47.80 -32.68
C ASN A 124 -6.84 48.76 -33.26
N THR A 125 -5.98 49.36 -32.43
CA THR A 125 -4.94 50.30 -32.89
C THR A 125 -3.74 50.27 -31.93
N ILE A 126 -2.57 50.59 -32.46
CA ILE A 126 -1.40 50.92 -31.64
C ILE A 126 -1.36 52.43 -31.52
N VAL A 127 -1.51 52.92 -30.30
CA VAL A 127 -1.44 54.34 -29.99
C VAL A 127 0.02 54.68 -29.73
N ASN A 128 0.68 55.19 -30.76
CA ASN A 128 2.06 55.68 -30.68
C ASN A 128 2.09 57.08 -30.05
N SER A 129 3.25 57.45 -29.51
CA SER A 129 3.45 58.79 -28.99
C SER A 129 3.42 59.84 -30.11
N PRO A 130 2.75 60.99 -29.93
CA PRO A 130 2.74 62.11 -30.89
C PRO A 130 4.11 62.81 -30.98
N LEU A 131 5.01 62.49 -30.04
CA LEU A 131 6.41 62.88 -30.04
C LEU A 131 7.25 62.11 -31.07
N ALA A 132 6.69 61.09 -31.71
CA ALA A 132 7.41 60.32 -32.70
C ALA A 132 7.84 61.22 -33.88
N VAL A 133 9.15 61.39 -34.06
CA VAL A 133 9.75 62.08 -35.20
C VAL A 133 10.50 61.08 -36.07
N THR A 134 10.29 61.18 -37.37
CA THR A 134 10.84 60.26 -38.37
C THR A 134 12.37 60.20 -38.26
N GLY A 135 12.91 59.03 -37.90
CA GLY A 135 14.34 58.72 -37.96
C GLY A 135 15.16 58.88 -36.68
N LYS A 136 14.60 59.37 -35.56
CA LYS A 136 15.31 59.51 -34.26
C LYS A 136 14.56 58.99 -33.04
N THR A 137 13.25 58.78 -33.15
CA THR A 137 12.44 58.18 -32.10
C THR A 137 11.97 56.80 -32.52
N LEU A 138 12.05 55.84 -31.61
CA LEU A 138 11.51 54.50 -31.78
C LEU A 138 10.30 54.34 -30.86
N ASN A 139 9.36 53.47 -31.25
CA ASN A 139 8.20 53.15 -30.42
C ASN A 139 8.23 51.66 -30.08
N GLY A 140 7.77 51.32 -28.89
CA GLY A 140 7.52 49.93 -28.51
C GLY A 140 6.38 49.83 -27.51
N PHE A 141 5.54 48.79 -27.67
CA PHE A 141 4.35 48.66 -26.83
C PHE A 141 4.70 48.18 -25.42
N VAL A 142 4.07 48.77 -24.40
CA VAL A 142 4.34 48.46 -22.98
C VAL A 142 3.40 47.41 -22.38
N ASN A 143 2.45 46.89 -23.16
CA ASN A 143 1.47 45.93 -22.66
C ASN A 143 2.15 44.64 -22.17
N LEU A 144 1.90 44.29 -20.91
CA LEU A 144 2.36 43.07 -20.28
C LEU A 144 1.17 42.16 -19.97
N PRO A 145 1.14 40.91 -20.47
CA PRO A 145 0.06 39.98 -20.17
C PRO A 145 0.16 39.49 -18.71
N GLN A 146 -0.93 39.63 -17.96
CA GLN A 146 -1.06 39.02 -16.63
C GLN A 146 -1.59 37.59 -16.78
N GLU A 147 -1.00 36.65 -16.04
CA GLU A 147 -1.48 35.27 -15.96
C GLU A 147 -2.68 35.14 -15.01
N ASP A 148 -3.30 33.96 -14.94
CA ASP A 148 -4.53 33.71 -14.15
C ASP A 148 -4.40 34.06 -12.65
N ASP A 149 -3.18 34.06 -12.12
CA ASP A 149 -2.87 34.44 -10.74
C ASP A 149 -2.47 35.92 -10.57
N GLY A 150 -2.60 36.72 -11.63
CA GLY A 150 -2.32 38.16 -11.67
C GLY A 150 -0.84 38.51 -11.82
N LYS A 151 0.07 37.53 -11.82
CA LYS A 151 1.50 37.75 -11.93
C LYS A 151 1.96 37.86 -13.38
N ILE A 152 3.06 38.56 -13.60
CA ILE A 152 3.70 38.64 -14.92
C ILE A 152 4.93 37.76 -14.94
N ARG A 153 4.88 36.69 -15.74
CA ARG A 153 6.03 35.82 -16.03
C ARG A 153 6.47 35.87 -17.48
N ARG A 154 5.55 36.29 -18.35
CA ARG A 154 5.71 36.28 -19.80
C ARG A 154 5.48 37.66 -20.37
N PHE A 155 6.08 37.90 -21.52
CA PHE A 155 5.78 39.04 -22.36
C PHE A 155 5.79 38.61 -23.83
N ASN A 156 5.10 39.36 -24.67
CA ASN A 156 5.15 39.17 -26.11
C ASN A 156 6.30 40.02 -26.67
N PRO A 157 7.36 39.43 -27.27
CA PRO A 157 8.42 40.20 -27.91
C PRO A 157 7.86 41.05 -29.04
N ASN A 158 6.98 40.45 -29.83
CA ASN A 158 6.27 41.08 -30.93
C ASN A 158 4.78 40.87 -30.87
N ILE A 159 4.07 41.75 -31.57
CA ILE A 159 2.69 41.51 -31.96
C ILE A 159 2.54 41.75 -33.47
N LEU A 160 1.72 40.92 -34.11
CA LEU A 160 1.38 41.09 -35.52
C LEU A 160 0.04 41.82 -35.60
N PHE A 161 0.05 43.03 -36.16
CA PHE A 161 -1.15 43.85 -36.35
C PHE A 161 -1.18 44.41 -37.78
N ASN A 162 -2.27 44.21 -38.52
CA ASN A 162 -2.40 44.60 -39.93
C ASN A 162 -1.20 44.17 -40.81
N ASN A 163 -0.73 42.93 -40.64
CA ASN A 163 0.44 42.37 -41.35
C ASN A 163 1.76 43.12 -41.10
N THR A 164 1.79 43.99 -40.09
CA THR A 164 2.98 44.71 -39.64
C THR A 164 3.39 44.16 -38.28
N CYS A 165 4.67 43.87 -38.13
CA CYS A 165 5.22 43.41 -36.85
C CYS A 165 5.60 44.62 -36.01
N TYR A 166 5.11 44.68 -34.79
CA TYR A 166 5.47 45.70 -33.81
C TYR A 166 6.30 45.07 -32.72
N ASP A 167 7.37 45.76 -32.32
CA ASP A 167 8.25 45.35 -31.23
C ASP A 167 7.66 45.84 -29.89
N SER A 168 7.81 45.04 -28.83
CA SER A 168 7.55 45.48 -27.46
C SER A 168 8.57 46.52 -27.02
N PHE A 169 8.22 47.32 -26.02
CA PHE A 169 9.07 48.38 -25.48
C PHE A 169 10.48 47.87 -25.12
N SER A 170 10.57 46.79 -24.35
CA SER A 170 11.85 46.18 -23.97
C SER A 170 12.64 45.64 -25.17
N LEU A 171 11.98 45.06 -26.18
CA LEU A 171 12.66 44.56 -27.38
C LEU A 171 13.21 45.72 -28.22
N THR A 172 12.44 46.79 -28.42
CA THR A 172 12.89 48.00 -29.13
C THR A 172 14.12 48.60 -28.48
N ILE A 173 14.13 48.70 -27.15
CA ILE A 173 15.30 49.18 -26.38
C ILE A 173 16.51 48.29 -26.62
N TYR A 174 16.36 46.97 -26.51
CA TYR A 174 17.46 46.02 -26.72
C TYR A 174 18.02 46.10 -28.16
N LYS A 175 17.14 46.11 -29.17
CA LYS A 175 17.53 46.21 -30.59
C LYS A 175 18.29 47.51 -30.85
N ASN A 176 17.81 48.63 -30.32
CA ASN A 176 18.49 49.92 -30.41
C ASN A 176 19.87 49.88 -29.73
N ALA A 177 19.91 49.43 -28.47
CA ALA A 177 21.12 49.43 -27.66
C ALA A 177 22.24 48.56 -28.22
N LYS A 178 21.90 47.44 -28.86
CA LYS A 178 22.85 46.50 -29.49
C LYS A 178 23.01 46.73 -31.00
N ASN A 179 22.31 47.70 -31.59
CA ASN A 179 22.24 47.93 -33.03
C ASN A 179 21.87 46.65 -33.82
N LYS A 180 20.88 45.89 -33.32
CA LYS A 180 20.38 44.63 -33.87
C LYS A 180 18.94 44.79 -34.37
N PHE A 181 18.76 45.23 -35.61
CA PHE A 181 17.43 45.40 -36.21
C PHE A 181 17.05 44.19 -37.08
N ASP A 182 16.91 43.02 -36.44
CA ASP A 182 16.47 41.80 -37.11
C ASP A 182 14.96 41.86 -37.39
N LYS A 183 14.54 41.35 -38.57
CA LYS A 183 13.13 41.33 -39.04
C LYS A 183 12.29 40.17 -38.49
N ASN A 184 12.82 39.41 -37.53
CA ASN A 184 12.09 38.27 -36.97
C ASN A 184 10.92 38.77 -36.12
N CYS A 185 9.72 38.26 -36.41
CA CYS A 185 8.50 38.58 -35.69
C CYS A 185 8.10 37.39 -34.81
N VAL A 186 8.44 37.43 -33.52
CA VAL A 186 8.14 36.35 -32.57
C VAL A 186 6.93 36.75 -31.73
N THR A 187 5.76 36.21 -32.10
CA THR A 187 4.49 36.54 -31.43
C THR A 187 4.20 35.66 -30.20
N GLU A 188 4.88 34.52 -30.08
CA GLU A 188 4.71 33.63 -28.93
C GLU A 188 5.26 34.28 -27.65
N PRO A 189 4.53 34.24 -26.52
CA PRO A 189 5.02 34.80 -25.27
C PRO A 189 6.24 34.06 -24.75
N ILE A 190 7.29 34.80 -24.39
CA ILE A 190 8.53 34.26 -23.84
C ILE A 190 8.57 34.51 -22.32
N ILE A 191 9.10 33.55 -21.57
CA ILE A 191 9.29 33.70 -20.12
C ILE A 191 10.64 34.37 -19.86
N PHE A 192 10.62 35.43 -19.07
CA PHE A 192 11.82 36.17 -18.66
C PHE A 192 12.12 35.93 -17.17
N ASN A 193 13.34 36.25 -16.74
CA ASN A 193 13.76 36.05 -15.35
C ASN A 193 13.73 37.36 -14.57
N TYR A 194 13.20 37.30 -13.34
CA TYR A 194 13.35 38.38 -12.36
C TYR A 194 14.67 38.25 -11.59
N SER A 195 15.22 39.39 -11.19
CA SER A 195 16.31 39.47 -10.21
C SER A 195 15.84 40.04 -8.88
N ASN A 196 16.39 39.51 -7.77
CA ASN A 196 16.27 40.12 -6.44
C ASN A 196 17.33 41.21 -6.20
N GLN A 197 18.33 41.34 -7.06
CA GLN A 197 19.32 42.41 -6.98
C GLN A 197 18.69 43.72 -7.48
N SER A 198 19.07 44.84 -6.87
CA SER A 198 18.55 46.15 -7.27
C SER A 198 19.28 46.69 -8.50
N PHE A 199 18.52 47.16 -9.49
CA PHE A 199 19.07 47.96 -10.59
C PHE A 199 19.66 49.28 -10.07
N THR A 200 20.63 49.82 -10.80
CA THR A 200 21.13 51.17 -10.49
C THR A 200 19.98 52.17 -10.63
N TYR A 201 19.71 52.91 -9.56
CA TYR A 201 18.55 53.80 -9.47
C TYR A 201 18.97 55.25 -9.19
N TYR A 202 18.37 56.19 -9.91
CA TYR A 202 18.44 57.61 -9.62
C TYR A 202 17.04 58.24 -9.61
N SER A 203 16.82 59.23 -8.76
CA SER A 203 15.59 60.02 -8.79
C SER A 203 15.59 60.96 -10.00
N PHE A 204 14.44 61.12 -10.67
CA PHE A 204 14.29 62.03 -11.81
C PHE A 204 14.71 63.46 -11.44
N VAL A 205 14.28 63.96 -10.27
CA VAL A 205 14.66 65.31 -9.82
C VAL A 205 16.16 65.47 -9.57
N ASP A 206 16.88 64.42 -9.14
CA ASP A 206 18.32 64.49 -8.92
C ASP A 206 19.10 64.59 -10.23
N VAL A 207 18.67 63.83 -11.24
CA VAL A 207 19.26 63.90 -12.58
C VAL A 207 18.91 65.25 -13.23
N TYR A 208 17.65 65.69 -13.09
CA TYR A 208 17.21 66.99 -13.57
C TYR A 208 18.00 68.14 -12.93
N SER A 209 18.25 68.09 -11.63
CA SER A 209 18.94 69.16 -10.90
C SER A 209 20.47 69.14 -11.09
N GLY A 210 21.01 68.16 -11.84
CA GLY A 210 22.45 68.01 -12.06
C GLY A 210 23.22 67.48 -10.85
N ILE A 211 22.53 66.88 -9.87
CA ILE A 211 23.15 66.23 -8.70
C ILE A 211 23.87 64.94 -9.14
N VAL A 212 23.28 64.21 -10.08
CA VAL A 212 23.89 63.00 -10.66
C VAL A 212 24.92 63.38 -11.72
N SER A 213 26.14 62.85 -11.59
CA SER A 213 27.20 63.10 -12.56
C SER A 213 26.85 62.49 -13.94
N PRO A 214 26.99 63.23 -15.04
CA PRO A 214 26.81 62.70 -16.40
C PRO A 214 27.69 61.48 -16.70
N ARG A 215 28.83 61.33 -16.01
CA ARG A 215 29.73 60.18 -16.17
C ARG A 215 29.08 58.87 -15.72
N SER A 216 28.19 58.91 -14.72
CA SER A 216 27.51 57.71 -14.20
C SER A 216 26.49 57.13 -15.18
N LEU A 217 26.01 57.93 -16.14
CA LEU A 217 25.03 57.53 -17.15
C LEU A 217 25.67 57.17 -18.49
N ARG A 218 26.96 57.47 -18.68
CA ARG A 218 27.65 57.32 -19.97
C ARG A 218 27.62 55.87 -20.44
N GLY A 219 27.15 55.64 -21.67
CA GLY A 219 27.04 54.32 -22.28
C GLY A 219 25.97 53.41 -21.67
N LYS A 220 25.19 53.88 -20.70
CA LYS A 220 24.14 53.10 -20.05
C LYS A 220 22.84 53.13 -20.86
N ILE A 221 22.02 52.10 -20.68
CA ILE A 221 20.64 52.04 -21.13
C ILE A 221 19.79 52.63 -20.01
N VAL A 222 19.20 53.80 -20.26
CA VAL A 222 18.48 54.58 -19.27
C VAL A 222 16.99 54.40 -19.47
N LEU A 223 16.31 53.86 -18.45
CA LEU A 223 14.87 53.70 -18.40
C LEU A 223 14.27 54.78 -17.49
N VAL A 224 13.34 55.58 -18.00
CA VAL A 224 12.63 56.60 -17.23
C VAL A 224 11.19 56.17 -17.06
N GLY A 225 10.71 56.07 -15.83
CA GLY A 225 9.33 55.63 -15.56
C GLY A 225 8.84 56.05 -14.19
N ILE A 226 7.53 55.95 -13.98
CA ILE A 226 6.89 56.27 -12.70
C ILE A 226 7.11 55.12 -11.73
N VAL A 227 7.62 55.41 -10.53
CA VAL A 227 7.93 54.40 -9.50
C VAL A 227 7.19 54.61 -8.17
N THR A 228 6.35 55.64 -8.08
CA THR A 228 5.55 55.95 -6.89
C THR A 228 4.10 55.45 -6.98
N TYR A 229 3.46 55.31 -5.83
CA TYR A 229 2.06 54.97 -5.60
C TYR A 229 1.19 56.18 -5.20
N ASP A 230 1.74 57.41 -5.15
CA ASP A 230 1.03 58.60 -4.64
C ASP A 230 -0.22 58.94 -5.49
N ILE A 231 -1.32 59.31 -4.83
CA ILE A 231 -2.57 59.82 -5.42
C ILE A 231 -2.29 61.00 -6.36
N LYS A 232 -1.26 61.81 -6.07
CA LYS A 232 -0.82 62.93 -6.92
C LYS A 232 -0.36 62.52 -8.31
N SER A 233 0.07 61.27 -8.48
CA SER A 233 0.52 60.75 -9.78
C SER A 233 -0.65 60.54 -10.75
N GLN A 234 -1.86 60.24 -10.25
CA GLN A 234 -3.04 59.87 -11.04
C GLN A 234 -2.80 58.77 -12.11
N VAL A 235 -1.66 58.07 -12.05
CA VAL A 235 -1.23 57.05 -13.00
C VAL A 235 -1.03 55.75 -12.25
N THR A 236 -1.76 54.70 -12.62
CA THR A 236 -1.58 53.35 -12.08
C THR A 236 -0.84 52.50 -13.10
N ASP A 237 0.47 52.33 -12.92
CA ASP A 237 1.33 51.47 -13.74
C ASP A 237 2.10 50.47 -12.88
N ASN A 238 1.36 49.74 -12.04
CA ASN A 238 1.93 48.76 -11.13
C ASN A 238 1.38 47.38 -11.43
N PHE A 239 2.26 46.39 -11.36
CA PHE A 239 1.99 45.00 -11.65
C PHE A 239 2.41 44.11 -10.48
N VAL A 240 1.98 42.84 -10.50
CA VAL A 240 2.42 41.87 -9.49
C VAL A 240 3.58 41.05 -10.06
N ASP A 241 4.74 41.10 -9.41
CA ASP A 241 5.89 40.29 -9.79
C ASP A 241 5.76 38.82 -9.33
N VAL A 242 6.73 37.99 -9.70
CA VAL A 242 6.79 36.57 -9.32
C VAL A 242 6.90 36.34 -7.81
N PHE A 243 7.37 37.34 -7.05
CA PHE A 243 7.49 37.30 -5.60
C PHE A 243 6.20 37.75 -4.89
N GLY A 244 5.22 38.27 -5.64
CA GLY A 244 3.96 38.77 -5.11
C GLY A 244 4.02 40.22 -4.64
N ASN A 245 5.07 40.96 -4.99
CA ASN A 245 5.18 42.39 -4.69
C ASN A 245 4.48 43.22 -5.76
N ASN A 246 4.03 44.41 -5.36
CA ASN A 246 3.62 45.42 -6.32
C ASN A 246 4.88 46.06 -6.91
N THR A 247 5.00 46.05 -8.24
CA THR A 247 6.21 46.40 -8.98
C THR A 247 5.85 47.36 -10.10
N PRO A 248 6.45 48.56 -10.14
CA PRO A 248 6.23 49.50 -11.23
C PRO A 248 6.65 48.93 -12.59
N GLY A 249 5.92 49.29 -13.66
CA GLY A 249 6.15 48.79 -15.03
C GLY A 249 7.61 48.87 -15.49
N VAL A 250 8.28 49.97 -15.16
CA VAL A 250 9.69 50.20 -15.53
C VAL A 250 10.64 49.14 -14.97
N TYR A 251 10.35 48.57 -13.79
CA TYR A 251 11.15 47.49 -13.21
C TYR A 251 10.86 46.15 -13.90
N VAL A 252 9.62 45.92 -14.36
CA VAL A 252 9.31 44.73 -15.16
C VAL A 252 10.03 44.81 -16.51
N HIS A 253 9.99 45.97 -17.17
CA HIS A 253 10.74 46.22 -18.40
C HIS A 253 12.26 46.12 -18.22
N ALA A 254 12.80 46.53 -17.07
CA ALA A 254 14.20 46.35 -16.72
C ALA A 254 14.58 44.87 -16.60
N ASN A 255 13.75 44.03 -15.97
CA ASN A 255 13.98 42.58 -15.88
C ASN A 255 13.89 41.87 -17.24
N ILE A 256 12.94 42.28 -18.10
CA ILE A 256 12.86 41.78 -19.49
C ILE A 256 14.13 42.16 -20.26
N LEU A 257 14.55 43.42 -20.18
CA LEU A 257 15.78 43.88 -20.84
C LEU A 257 17.01 43.16 -20.28
N ASN A 258 17.08 42.94 -18.97
CA ASN A 258 18.13 42.20 -18.32
C ASN A 258 18.22 40.76 -18.86
N SER A 259 17.08 40.10 -19.07
CA SER A 259 17.01 38.77 -19.68
C SER A 259 17.55 38.77 -21.11
N TYR A 260 17.27 39.81 -21.91
CA TYR A 260 17.87 39.99 -23.25
C TYR A 260 19.39 40.21 -23.20
N LEU A 261 19.88 41.03 -22.26
CA LEU A 261 21.31 41.35 -22.16
C LEU A 261 22.15 40.16 -21.68
N LEU A 262 21.57 39.32 -20.81
CA LEU A 262 22.22 38.14 -20.25
C LEU A 262 21.93 36.86 -21.06
N ASP A 263 21.09 36.94 -22.10
CA ASP A 263 20.61 35.79 -22.88
C ASP A 263 20.03 34.67 -21.98
N ARG A 264 19.26 35.08 -20.96
CA ARG A 264 18.64 34.20 -19.96
C ARG A 264 17.13 34.29 -20.04
N PHE A 265 16.53 33.52 -20.94
CA PHE A 265 15.10 33.26 -21.00
C PHE A 265 14.77 31.85 -20.49
N GLN A 266 13.50 31.60 -20.22
CA GLN A 266 13.00 30.29 -19.81
C GLN A 266 11.97 29.77 -20.83
N GLU A 267 11.94 28.46 -21.00
CA GLU A 267 10.95 27.75 -21.80
C GLU A 267 10.37 26.59 -21.00
N ASP A 268 9.08 26.32 -21.17
CA ASP A 268 8.49 25.13 -20.56
C ASP A 268 8.89 23.88 -21.33
N ILE A 269 9.17 22.79 -20.61
CA ILE A 269 9.38 21.50 -21.24
C ILE A 269 8.17 21.11 -22.10
N SER A 270 8.44 20.67 -23.33
CA SER A 270 7.38 20.15 -24.21
C SER A 270 6.61 19.01 -23.55
N ARG A 271 5.30 18.98 -23.78
CA ARG A 271 4.40 18.01 -23.14
C ARG A 271 4.72 16.58 -23.57
N GLU A 272 5.16 16.41 -24.81
CA GLU A 272 5.57 15.15 -25.40
C GLU A 272 6.84 14.61 -24.74
N LEU A 273 7.85 15.47 -24.55
CA LEU A 273 9.10 15.09 -23.88
C LEU A 273 8.85 14.77 -22.41
N LEU A 274 8.03 15.57 -21.72
CA LEU A 274 7.64 15.31 -20.34
C LEU A 274 6.97 13.93 -20.20
N LEU A 275 6.05 13.58 -21.10
CA LEU A 275 5.41 12.26 -21.10
C LEU A 275 6.42 11.12 -21.25
N LEU A 276 7.38 11.25 -22.18
CA LEU A 276 8.42 10.25 -22.40
C LEU A 276 9.30 10.05 -21.16
N VAL A 277 9.76 11.15 -20.55
CA VAL A 277 10.60 11.09 -19.34
C VAL A 277 9.84 10.46 -18.17
N VAL A 278 8.59 10.85 -17.98
CA VAL A 278 7.72 10.32 -16.92
C VAL A 278 7.46 8.81 -17.11
N LEU A 279 7.19 8.35 -18.34
CA LEU A 279 7.03 6.92 -18.64
C LEU A 279 8.34 6.15 -18.39
N MET A 280 9.48 6.74 -18.73
CA MET A 280 10.80 6.16 -18.45
C MET A 280 11.05 6.04 -16.94
N LEU A 281 10.73 7.10 -16.17
CA LEU A 281 10.85 7.09 -14.71
C LEU A 281 9.92 6.05 -14.07
N ALA A 282 8.67 5.96 -14.52
CA ALA A 282 7.70 4.97 -14.03
C ALA A 282 8.14 3.52 -14.34
N THR A 283 8.70 3.28 -15.53
CA THR A 283 9.20 1.96 -15.93
C THR A 283 10.45 1.58 -15.13
N THR A 284 11.40 2.52 -15.02
CA THR A 284 12.65 2.31 -14.29
C THR A 284 12.38 2.09 -12.81
N SER A 285 11.47 2.86 -12.21
CA SER A 285 11.11 2.70 -10.80
C SER A 285 10.52 1.32 -10.53
N PHE A 286 9.65 0.81 -11.40
CA PHE A 286 9.13 -0.55 -11.30
C PHE A 286 10.23 -1.62 -11.36
N LEU A 287 11.12 -1.54 -12.35
CA LEU A 287 12.21 -2.51 -12.51
C LEU A 287 13.11 -2.54 -11.27
N VAL A 288 13.43 -1.37 -10.71
CA VAL A 288 14.21 -1.29 -9.47
C VAL A 288 13.42 -1.87 -8.29
N TYR A 289 12.17 -1.46 -8.08
CA TYR A 289 11.38 -1.93 -6.93
C TYR A 289 11.02 -3.41 -6.99
N SER A 290 10.86 -3.99 -8.17
CA SER A 290 10.60 -5.43 -8.34
C SER A 290 11.77 -6.30 -7.92
N GLY A 291 13.02 -5.81 -8.06
CA GLY A 291 14.22 -6.50 -7.59
C GLY A 291 14.44 -6.42 -6.06
N LEU A 292 13.78 -5.49 -5.37
CA LEU A 292 13.97 -5.27 -3.94
C LEU A 292 13.05 -6.16 -3.10
N LYS A 293 13.63 -6.84 -2.10
CA LYS A 293 12.92 -7.73 -1.16
C LYS A 293 12.56 -7.07 0.18
N LYS A 294 13.24 -5.97 0.54
CA LYS A 294 13.04 -5.29 1.83
C LYS A 294 12.36 -3.93 1.62
N PRO A 295 11.28 -3.62 2.37
CA PRO A 295 10.56 -2.36 2.21
C PRO A 295 11.40 -1.13 2.57
N THR A 296 12.38 -1.29 3.47
CA THR A 296 13.31 -0.20 3.82
C THR A 296 14.15 0.25 2.63
N TYR A 297 14.60 -0.67 1.77
CA TYR A 297 15.36 -0.33 0.58
C TYR A 297 14.49 0.32 -0.49
N GLU A 298 13.22 -0.10 -0.60
CA GLU A 298 12.26 0.54 -1.50
C GLU A 298 12.04 2.00 -1.12
N LEU A 299 11.87 2.28 0.18
CA LEU A 299 11.75 3.65 0.68
C LEU A 299 13.01 4.47 0.41
N SER A 300 14.21 3.90 0.63
CA SER A 300 15.47 4.59 0.33
C SER A 300 15.60 4.94 -1.16
N VAL A 301 15.27 4.01 -2.06
CA VAL A 301 15.29 4.25 -3.50
C VAL A 301 14.27 5.30 -3.91
N PHE A 302 13.07 5.28 -3.32
CA PHE A 302 12.05 6.30 -3.57
C PHE A 302 12.55 7.70 -3.21
N ILE A 303 13.17 7.86 -2.04
CA ILE A 303 13.77 9.13 -1.61
C ILE A 303 14.88 9.55 -2.58
N ILE A 304 15.73 8.62 -3.04
CA ILE A 304 16.76 8.90 -4.04
C ILE A 304 16.13 9.40 -5.35
N PHE A 305 15.07 8.76 -5.85
CA PHE A 305 14.40 9.23 -7.06
C PHE A 305 13.77 10.62 -6.89
N LEU A 306 13.21 10.94 -5.72
CA LEU A 306 12.72 12.30 -5.44
C LEU A 306 13.85 13.33 -5.46
N LEU A 307 14.99 13.03 -4.83
CA LEU A 307 16.15 13.91 -4.83
C LEU A 307 16.73 14.09 -6.23
N VAL A 308 16.82 13.01 -7.01
CA VAL A 308 17.26 13.07 -8.41
C VAL A 308 16.28 13.88 -9.25
N ASN A 309 14.97 13.75 -9.06
CA ASN A 309 13.97 14.56 -9.77
C ASN A 309 14.14 16.05 -9.48
N ILE A 310 14.35 16.42 -8.22
CA ILE A 310 14.58 17.82 -7.82
C ILE A 310 15.87 18.33 -8.43
N LEU A 311 16.98 17.60 -8.27
CA LEU A 311 18.29 17.99 -8.81
C LEU A 311 18.27 18.14 -10.33
N PHE A 312 17.62 17.20 -11.02
CA PHE A 312 17.45 17.24 -12.47
C PHE A 312 16.66 18.48 -12.92
N GLY A 313 15.55 18.79 -12.23
CA GLY A 313 14.78 20.00 -12.51
C GLY A 313 15.55 21.29 -12.27
N LEU A 314 16.36 21.36 -11.20
CA LEU A 314 17.24 22.51 -10.93
C LEU A 314 18.31 22.69 -12.01
N ILE A 315 18.90 21.58 -12.49
CA ILE A 315 19.86 21.62 -13.59
C ILE A 315 19.19 22.15 -14.86
N LEU A 316 18.01 21.63 -15.23
CA LEU A 316 17.28 22.09 -16.40
C LEU A 316 16.93 23.59 -16.32
N TYR A 317 16.54 24.06 -15.13
CA TYR A 317 16.22 25.47 -14.91
C TYR A 317 17.43 26.40 -15.17
N GLU A 318 18.64 25.99 -14.76
CA GLU A 318 19.87 26.75 -15.06
C GLU A 318 20.16 26.81 -16.57
N TYR A 319 19.72 25.81 -17.34
CA TYR A 319 19.81 25.78 -18.80
C TYR A 319 18.60 26.40 -19.52
N GLY A 320 17.72 27.11 -18.80
CA GLY A 320 16.58 27.81 -19.41
C GLY A 320 15.34 26.94 -19.63
N VAL A 321 15.23 25.77 -19.00
CA VAL A 321 14.09 24.85 -19.18
C VAL A 321 13.35 24.63 -17.86
N ASN A 322 12.08 25.04 -17.82
CA ASN A 322 11.20 24.80 -16.67
C ASN A 322 10.75 23.34 -16.61
N TRP A 323 11.18 22.64 -15.57
CA TRP A 323 10.75 21.29 -15.26
C TRP A 323 9.40 21.28 -14.53
N ASP A 324 8.50 20.38 -14.90
CA ASP A 324 7.23 20.17 -14.20
C ASP A 324 7.44 19.31 -12.95
N PHE A 325 7.82 19.96 -11.85
CA PHE A 325 8.09 19.33 -10.56
C PHE A 325 6.86 18.63 -10.01
N VAL A 326 5.67 19.20 -10.22
CA VAL A 326 4.42 18.69 -9.66
C VAL A 326 4.03 17.39 -10.36
N THR A 327 3.98 17.39 -11.69
CA THR A 327 3.61 16.19 -12.47
C THR A 327 4.59 15.05 -12.21
N SER A 328 5.89 15.32 -12.28
CA SER A 328 6.93 14.31 -12.07
C SER A 328 6.89 13.71 -10.65
N THR A 329 6.73 14.55 -9.63
CA THR A 329 6.66 14.10 -8.23
C THR A 329 5.38 13.30 -7.94
N LEU A 330 4.24 13.72 -8.47
CA LEU A 330 2.98 12.98 -8.32
C LEU A 330 3.08 11.58 -8.90
N ILE A 331 3.70 11.45 -10.07
CA ILE A 331 3.82 10.17 -10.76
C ILE A 331 4.83 9.25 -10.06
N LEU A 332 5.98 9.77 -9.63
CA LEU A 332 6.92 9.01 -8.80
C LEU A 332 6.27 8.51 -7.50
N SER A 333 5.48 9.36 -6.84
CA SER A 333 4.78 9.01 -5.60
C SER A 333 3.69 7.96 -5.84
N ALA A 334 2.87 8.13 -6.88
CA ALA A 334 1.80 7.20 -7.21
C ALA A 334 2.32 5.82 -7.64
N THR A 335 3.40 5.77 -8.42
CA THR A 335 4.03 4.50 -8.83
C THR A 335 4.63 3.75 -7.64
N PHE A 336 5.23 4.45 -6.68
CA PHE A 336 5.69 3.88 -5.42
C PHE A 336 4.53 3.35 -4.57
N ILE A 337 3.45 4.12 -4.40
CA ILE A 337 2.24 3.68 -3.67
C ILE A 337 1.64 2.44 -4.33
N LEU A 338 1.47 2.45 -5.66
CA LEU A 338 0.95 1.31 -6.42
C LEU A 338 1.80 0.05 -6.22
N GLN A 339 3.12 0.20 -6.17
CA GLN A 339 4.05 -0.90 -5.91
C GLN A 339 3.86 -1.50 -4.51
N ILE A 340 3.76 -0.66 -3.47
CA ILE A 340 3.49 -1.12 -2.10
C ILE A 340 2.17 -1.88 -2.06
N VAL A 341 1.11 -1.30 -2.61
CA VAL A 341 -0.22 -1.92 -2.64
C VAL A 341 -0.18 -3.26 -3.37
N TYR A 342 0.48 -3.32 -4.54
CA TYR A 342 0.63 -4.55 -5.31
C TYR A 342 1.37 -5.65 -4.52
N LYS A 343 2.47 -5.31 -3.86
CA LYS A 343 3.23 -6.24 -3.01
C LYS A 343 2.41 -6.72 -1.82
N MET A 344 1.66 -5.84 -1.16
CA MET A 344 0.77 -6.21 -0.05
C MET A 344 -0.32 -7.19 -0.48
N PHE A 345 -1.00 -6.94 -1.61
CA PHE A 345 -2.02 -7.85 -2.14
C PHE A 345 -1.41 -9.19 -2.57
N SER A 346 -0.23 -9.18 -3.20
CA SER A 346 0.46 -10.39 -3.60
C SER A 346 0.87 -11.23 -2.39
N ALA A 347 1.46 -10.61 -1.36
CA ALA A 347 1.83 -11.25 -0.11
C ALA A 347 0.62 -11.84 0.61
N LYS A 348 -0.53 -11.13 0.63
CA LYS A 348 -1.77 -11.64 1.22
C LYS A 348 -2.27 -12.91 0.51
N ASN A 349 -2.24 -12.93 -0.82
CA ASN A 349 -2.67 -14.09 -1.60
C ASN A 349 -1.74 -15.29 -1.40
N GLU A 350 -0.42 -15.06 -1.33
CA GLU A 350 0.57 -16.10 -1.03
C GLU A 350 0.38 -16.67 0.38
N TRP A 351 0.17 -15.81 1.37
CA TRP A 351 -0.17 -16.22 2.73
C TRP A 351 -1.46 -17.05 2.78
N ALA A 352 -2.52 -16.62 2.09
CA ALA A 352 -3.78 -17.37 2.04
C ALA A 352 -3.60 -18.75 1.40
N PHE A 353 -2.79 -18.85 0.35
CA PHE A 353 -2.43 -20.13 -0.26
C PHE A 353 -1.63 -21.02 0.70
N MET A 354 -0.62 -20.47 1.38
CA MET A 354 0.11 -21.18 2.42
C MET A 354 -0.83 -21.71 3.51
N TYR A 355 -1.71 -20.88 4.08
CA TYR A 355 -2.70 -21.33 5.06
C TYR A 355 -3.57 -22.47 4.54
N LYS A 356 -4.04 -22.37 3.29
CA LYS A 356 -4.86 -23.41 2.66
C LYS A 356 -4.09 -24.73 2.48
N VAL A 357 -2.81 -24.68 2.14
CA VAL A 357 -1.97 -25.87 1.98
C VAL A 357 -1.59 -26.46 3.34
N PHE A 358 -1.12 -25.65 4.28
CA PHE A 358 -0.75 -26.09 5.63
C PHE A 358 -1.95 -26.62 6.42
N GLY A 359 -3.14 -26.05 6.24
CA GLY A 359 -4.38 -26.55 6.86
C GLY A 359 -4.79 -27.97 6.44
N LYS A 360 -4.20 -28.52 5.36
CA LYS A 360 -4.36 -29.95 5.01
C LYS A 360 -3.51 -30.89 5.86
N TYR A 361 -2.44 -30.38 6.46
CA TYR A 361 -1.45 -31.17 7.22
C TYR A 361 -1.55 -30.93 8.73
N VAL A 362 -2.14 -29.79 9.14
CA VAL A 362 -2.31 -29.41 10.54
C VAL A 362 -3.75 -28.95 10.74
N ASN A 363 -4.39 -29.41 11.81
CA ASN A 363 -5.72 -28.98 12.19
C ASN A 363 -5.79 -27.44 12.30
N GLU A 364 -6.82 -26.82 11.72
CA GLU A 364 -6.96 -25.35 11.64
C GLU A 364 -6.87 -24.66 13.02
N ASN A 365 -7.44 -25.29 14.06
CA ASN A 365 -7.43 -24.73 15.41
C ASN A 365 -6.02 -24.74 16.03
N VAL A 366 -5.20 -25.73 15.67
CA VAL A 366 -3.80 -25.83 16.09
C VAL A 366 -2.96 -24.78 15.33
N LEU A 367 -3.19 -24.63 14.03
CA LEU A 367 -2.50 -23.64 13.20
C LEU A 367 -2.75 -22.20 13.69
N LYS A 368 -3.99 -21.88 14.07
CA LYS A 368 -4.36 -20.57 14.65
C LYS A 368 -3.57 -20.28 15.94
N GLU A 369 -3.43 -21.26 16.82
CA GLU A 369 -2.66 -21.12 18.06
C GLU A 369 -1.15 -21.00 17.81
N MET A 370 -0.59 -21.74 16.85
CA MET A 370 0.82 -21.64 16.47
C MET A 370 1.18 -20.25 15.93
N VAL A 371 0.31 -19.66 15.11
CA VAL A 371 0.49 -18.32 14.53
C VAL A 371 0.35 -17.24 15.59
N LYS A 372 -0.67 -17.34 16.47
CA LYS A 372 -0.94 -16.36 17.52
C LYS A 372 0.27 -16.16 18.44
N ASN A 373 0.97 -17.24 18.77
CA ASN A 373 2.11 -17.20 19.68
C ASN A 373 3.43 -16.79 18.99
N GLN A 374 3.46 -16.60 17.66
CA GLN A 374 4.64 -16.21 16.86
C GLN A 374 5.91 -17.09 17.05
N THR A 375 5.81 -18.20 17.77
CA THR A 375 6.93 -19.10 18.09
C THR A 375 6.91 -20.37 17.25
N GLY A 376 5.81 -20.65 16.54
CA GLY A 376 5.59 -21.92 15.85
C GLY A 376 5.46 -23.13 16.77
N LYS A 377 5.45 -22.92 18.11
CA LYS A 377 5.38 -23.94 19.14
C LYS A 377 4.16 -23.70 20.03
N VAL A 378 3.38 -24.75 20.28
CA VAL A 378 2.32 -24.72 21.30
C VAL A 378 2.90 -25.29 22.59
N LYS A 379 2.87 -24.48 23.66
CA LYS A 379 3.37 -24.89 24.98
C LYS A 379 2.60 -26.12 25.48
N GLY A 380 3.31 -27.09 26.03
CA GLY A 380 2.71 -28.26 26.67
C GLY A 380 1.82 -27.86 27.85
N ILE A 381 0.55 -28.25 27.81
CA ILE A 381 -0.40 -28.08 28.92
C ILE A 381 -0.91 -29.45 29.38
N LYS A 382 -1.09 -29.59 30.70
CA LYS A 382 -1.78 -30.74 31.27
C LYS A 382 -3.28 -30.45 31.29
N ARG A 383 -4.09 -31.30 30.69
CA ARG A 383 -5.54 -31.11 30.58
C ARG A 383 -6.27 -32.44 30.64
N LYS A 384 -7.49 -32.42 31.21
CA LYS A 384 -8.41 -33.56 31.13
C LYS A 384 -8.98 -33.66 29.72
N MET A 385 -8.65 -34.72 29.00
CA MET A 385 -9.00 -34.91 27.58
C MET A 385 -9.65 -36.27 27.38
N THR A 386 -10.40 -36.41 26.29
CA THR A 386 -10.85 -37.72 25.81
C THR A 386 -10.01 -38.11 24.61
N VAL A 387 -9.54 -39.34 24.56
CA VAL A 387 -8.81 -39.92 23.43
C VAL A 387 -9.55 -41.13 22.89
N MET A 388 -9.46 -41.31 21.59
CA MET A 388 -9.99 -42.44 20.85
C MET A 388 -8.90 -43.08 20.02
N PHE A 389 -8.90 -44.41 20.01
CA PHE A 389 -8.14 -45.22 19.07
C PHE A 389 -9.10 -46.07 18.26
N VAL A 390 -8.87 -46.15 16.95
CA VAL A 390 -9.64 -47.00 16.02
C VAL A 390 -8.64 -47.80 15.20
N ASP A 391 -8.74 -49.11 15.21
CA ASP A 391 -7.85 -50.01 14.45
C ASP A 391 -8.65 -50.96 13.55
N ILE A 392 -8.13 -51.27 12.36
CA ILE A 392 -8.77 -52.23 11.44
C ILE A 392 -8.36 -53.65 11.83
N ARG A 393 -9.33 -54.49 12.13
CA ARG A 393 -9.07 -55.89 12.51
C ARG A 393 -8.55 -56.68 11.34
N ASP A 394 -7.52 -57.47 11.63
CA ASP A 394 -6.90 -58.39 10.69
C ASP A 394 -6.46 -57.68 9.39
N PHE A 395 -6.09 -56.39 9.49
CA PHE A 395 -5.71 -55.55 8.34
C PHE A 395 -4.54 -56.13 7.55
N THR A 396 -3.55 -56.73 8.21
CA THR A 396 -2.44 -57.42 7.53
C THR A 396 -2.94 -58.53 6.60
N THR A 397 -3.87 -59.36 7.07
CA THR A 397 -4.48 -60.42 6.25
C THR A 397 -5.34 -59.85 5.13
N TYR A 398 -5.93 -58.66 5.34
CA TYR A 398 -6.74 -57.95 4.37
C TYR A 398 -5.88 -57.28 3.27
N SER A 399 -4.75 -56.69 3.63
CA SER A 399 -3.84 -56.00 2.72
C SER A 399 -3.06 -56.96 1.83
N GLU A 400 -2.75 -58.17 2.30
CA GLU A 400 -2.10 -59.23 1.50
C GLU A 400 -2.99 -59.76 0.35
N LYS A 401 -4.31 -59.57 0.42
CA LYS A 401 -5.27 -60.13 -0.55
C LYS A 401 -5.70 -59.12 -1.63
N LEU A 402 -5.28 -57.87 -1.53
CA LEU A 402 -5.68 -56.79 -2.42
C LEU A 402 -4.49 -56.25 -3.21
N ASP A 403 -4.77 -55.76 -4.42
CA ASP A 403 -3.80 -54.97 -5.16
C ASP A 403 -3.55 -53.63 -4.45
N LEU A 404 -2.33 -53.09 -4.58
CA LEU A 404 -1.86 -51.92 -3.82
C LEU A 404 -2.72 -50.68 -4.10
N GLU A 405 -3.11 -50.44 -5.34
CA GLU A 405 -3.94 -49.31 -5.73
C GLU A 405 -5.35 -49.41 -5.11
N VAL A 406 -5.96 -50.60 -5.18
CA VAL A 406 -7.27 -50.87 -4.59
C VAL A 406 -7.24 -50.77 -3.06
N LEU A 407 -6.17 -51.24 -2.41
CA LEU A 407 -5.98 -51.10 -0.96
C LEU A 407 -5.87 -49.62 -0.56
N MET A 408 -5.05 -48.84 -1.28
CA MET A 408 -4.85 -47.42 -1.02
C MET A 408 -6.13 -46.61 -1.20
N ASP A 409 -6.90 -46.88 -2.26
CA ASP A 409 -8.18 -46.20 -2.51
C ASP A 409 -9.20 -46.51 -1.41
N ARG A 410 -9.33 -47.79 -1.02
CA ARG A 410 -10.24 -48.20 0.05
C ARG A 410 -9.85 -47.60 1.41
N LEU A 411 -8.55 -47.57 1.71
CA LEU A 411 -8.05 -46.96 2.94
C LEU A 411 -8.33 -45.46 2.95
N ASN A 412 -8.01 -44.75 1.86
CA ASN A 412 -8.27 -43.32 1.75
C ASN A 412 -9.77 -42.98 1.83
N GLU A 413 -10.64 -43.79 1.22
CA GLU A 413 -12.09 -43.62 1.34
C GLU A 413 -12.56 -43.78 2.80
N TYR A 414 -12.11 -44.84 3.48
CA TYR A 414 -12.43 -45.08 4.88
C TYR A 414 -11.93 -43.94 5.77
N LEU A 415 -10.67 -43.53 5.62
CA LEU A 415 -10.08 -42.44 6.41
C LEU A 415 -10.79 -41.12 6.13
N ALA A 416 -11.25 -40.86 4.91
CA ALA A 416 -12.01 -39.65 4.56
C ALA A 416 -13.36 -39.62 5.28
N LYS A 417 -14.13 -40.72 5.23
CA LYS A 417 -15.43 -40.83 5.94
C LYS A 417 -15.26 -40.76 7.46
N ALA A 418 -14.25 -41.44 8.00
CA ALA A 418 -13.96 -41.40 9.43
C ALA A 418 -13.55 -39.99 9.89
N ASN A 419 -12.72 -39.31 9.11
CA ASN A 419 -12.31 -37.93 9.37
C ASN A 419 -13.50 -36.96 9.38
N GLU A 420 -14.45 -37.09 8.45
CA GLU A 420 -15.66 -36.28 8.43
C GLU A 420 -16.45 -36.43 9.74
N ILE A 421 -16.67 -37.66 10.20
CA ILE A 421 -17.39 -37.96 11.44
C ILE A 421 -16.67 -37.40 12.67
N ILE A 422 -15.34 -37.59 12.75
CA ILE A 422 -14.52 -37.10 13.87
C ILE A 422 -14.58 -35.57 13.95
N ILE A 423 -14.36 -34.87 12.83
CA ILE A 423 -14.38 -33.40 12.79
C ILE A 423 -15.78 -32.86 13.09
N ARG A 424 -16.83 -33.47 12.54
CA ARG A 424 -18.22 -33.06 12.78
C ARG A 424 -18.61 -33.14 14.25
N ASN A 425 -18.04 -34.09 14.98
CA ASN A 425 -18.20 -34.26 16.42
C ASN A 425 -17.05 -33.60 17.22
N ASN A 426 -16.49 -32.49 16.73
CA ASN A 426 -15.49 -31.66 17.42
C ASN A 426 -14.17 -32.38 17.81
N GLY A 427 -13.86 -33.49 17.18
CA GLY A 427 -12.63 -34.24 17.40
C GLY A 427 -11.47 -33.72 16.54
N ILE A 428 -10.24 -33.94 17.01
CA ILE A 428 -9.02 -33.67 16.28
C ILE A 428 -8.29 -35.00 16.08
N ILE A 429 -8.00 -35.34 14.82
CA ILE A 429 -7.08 -36.44 14.50
C ILE A 429 -5.67 -35.99 14.86
N ASP A 430 -5.02 -36.72 15.75
CA ASP A 430 -3.61 -36.52 16.09
C ASP A 430 -2.74 -37.05 14.95
N LYS A 431 -2.92 -38.33 14.60
CA LYS A 431 -2.14 -39.00 13.56
C LYS A 431 -2.83 -40.28 13.09
N TYR A 432 -2.43 -40.72 11.90
CA TYR A 432 -2.66 -42.07 11.39
C TYR A 432 -1.42 -42.91 11.67
N ILE A 433 -1.60 -44.12 12.20
CA ILE A 433 -0.51 -45.08 12.50
C ILE A 433 -0.79 -46.35 11.69
N GLY A 434 -0.39 -46.38 10.42
CA GLY A 434 -0.82 -47.43 9.50
C GLY A 434 -2.32 -47.33 9.24
N ASP A 435 -3.07 -48.34 9.67
CA ASP A 435 -4.54 -48.41 9.63
C ASP A 435 -5.22 -47.87 10.90
N GLU A 436 -4.45 -47.54 11.94
CA GLU A 436 -4.96 -47.00 13.20
C GLU A 436 -5.19 -45.48 13.13
N ILE A 437 -6.34 -45.02 13.64
CA ILE A 437 -6.66 -43.61 13.83
C ILE A 437 -6.55 -43.27 15.32
N MET A 438 -5.70 -42.30 15.64
CA MET A 438 -5.67 -41.66 16.96
C MET A 438 -6.32 -40.29 16.89
N ALA A 439 -7.35 -40.07 17.71
CA ALA A 439 -8.04 -38.79 17.81
C ALA A 439 -8.26 -38.36 19.27
N PHE A 440 -8.47 -37.07 19.49
CA PHE A 440 -8.74 -36.53 20.82
C PHE A 440 -9.72 -35.35 20.80
N TRP A 441 -10.25 -35.04 21.98
CA TRP A 441 -11.14 -33.90 22.24
C TRP A 441 -10.65 -33.09 23.44
N ASN A 442 -11.19 -31.87 23.58
CA ASN A 442 -10.85 -30.88 24.62
C ASN A 442 -9.45 -30.24 24.48
N ALA A 443 -8.90 -30.14 23.27
CA ALA A 443 -7.75 -29.29 22.97
C ALA A 443 -7.75 -28.90 21.47
N PRO A 444 -7.08 -27.81 21.04
CA PRO A 444 -6.46 -26.77 21.86
C PRO A 444 -7.48 -25.89 22.62
N GLY A 445 -8.68 -25.73 22.06
CA GLY A 445 -9.81 -25.07 22.72
C GLY A 445 -10.45 -25.95 23.80
N GLU A 446 -11.24 -25.33 24.67
CA GLU A 446 -12.06 -26.05 25.65
C GLU A 446 -13.29 -26.62 24.96
N ASN A 447 -13.57 -27.90 25.22
CA ASN A 447 -14.80 -28.58 24.84
C ASN A 447 -15.36 -29.25 26.09
N GLU A 448 -16.45 -28.71 26.63
CA GLU A 448 -17.09 -29.23 27.83
C GLU A 448 -17.79 -30.59 27.63
N ASN A 449 -18.23 -30.88 26.39
CA ASN A 449 -18.96 -32.10 26.01
C ASN A 449 -18.02 -33.13 25.34
N HIS A 450 -16.71 -33.02 25.59
CA HIS A 450 -15.68 -33.83 24.93
C HIS A 450 -15.83 -35.34 25.12
N VAL A 451 -16.57 -35.79 26.14
CA VAL A 451 -16.84 -37.20 26.41
C VAL A 451 -18.01 -37.67 25.56
N GLU A 452 -19.11 -36.90 25.53
CA GLU A 452 -20.30 -37.15 24.74
C GLU A 452 -19.99 -37.12 23.23
N ASP A 453 -19.21 -36.14 22.79
CA ASP A 453 -18.76 -35.99 21.41
C ASP A 453 -17.95 -37.22 20.94
N ALA A 454 -17.05 -37.73 21.80
CA ALA A 454 -16.27 -38.93 21.51
C ALA A 454 -17.15 -40.19 21.46
N LEU A 455 -18.13 -40.32 22.37
CA LEU A 455 -19.08 -41.44 22.35
C LEU A 455 -19.96 -41.42 21.10
N LYS A 456 -20.49 -40.26 20.74
CA LYS A 456 -21.25 -40.08 19.50
C LYS A 456 -20.42 -40.45 18.28
N THR A 457 -19.15 -40.05 18.26
CA THR A 457 -18.19 -40.40 17.19
C THR A 457 -18.05 -41.91 17.01
N VAL A 458 -17.76 -42.67 18.07
CA VAL A 458 -17.58 -44.14 17.93
C VAL A 458 -18.87 -44.87 17.56
N LEU A 459 -20.02 -44.35 17.96
CA LEU A 459 -21.33 -44.90 17.57
C LEU A 459 -21.62 -44.64 16.08
N GLU A 460 -21.42 -43.41 15.60
CA GLU A 460 -21.58 -43.05 14.18
C GLU A 460 -20.57 -43.78 13.29
N LEU A 461 -19.31 -43.92 13.73
CA LEU A 461 -18.29 -44.71 13.02
C LEU A 461 -18.72 -46.16 12.90
N ARG A 462 -19.28 -46.76 13.96
CA ARG A 462 -19.79 -48.13 13.91
C ARG A 462 -20.92 -48.26 12.89
N GLU A 463 -21.88 -47.33 12.87
CA GLU A 463 -22.98 -47.36 11.90
C GLU A 463 -22.48 -47.23 10.47
N MET A 464 -21.57 -46.28 10.22
CA MET A 464 -20.94 -46.10 8.91
C MET A 464 -20.26 -47.38 8.43
N ILE A 465 -19.53 -48.07 9.32
CA ILE A 465 -18.84 -49.31 8.97
C ILE A 465 -19.82 -50.45 8.70
N VAL A 466 -20.87 -50.59 9.51
CA VAL A 466 -21.91 -51.61 9.31
C VAL A 466 -22.66 -51.38 8.00
N LYS A 467 -22.92 -50.12 7.63
CA LYS A 467 -23.68 -49.76 6.43
C LYS A 467 -22.86 -49.87 5.15
N ASP A 468 -21.68 -49.26 5.14
CA ASP A 468 -20.90 -49.05 3.91
C ASP A 468 -19.91 -50.19 3.63
N TYR A 469 -19.62 -51.03 4.63
CA TYR A 469 -18.64 -52.13 4.52
C TYR A 469 -19.25 -53.49 4.90
N ALA A 470 -20.58 -53.62 4.82
CA ALA A 470 -21.34 -54.83 5.16
C ALA A 470 -20.87 -56.09 4.41
N ASP A 471 -20.41 -55.92 3.17
CA ASP A 471 -20.09 -57.01 2.24
C ASP A 471 -18.64 -57.53 2.39
N ASN A 472 -17.84 -56.98 3.30
CA ASN A 472 -16.43 -57.35 3.48
C ASN A 472 -16.05 -57.60 4.94
N ALA A 473 -14.97 -58.34 5.15
CA ALA A 473 -14.36 -58.63 6.46
C ALA A 473 -13.83 -57.39 7.22
N PHE A 474 -14.18 -56.17 6.79
CA PHE A 474 -13.71 -54.90 7.31
C PHE A 474 -14.37 -54.60 8.65
N LYS A 475 -13.70 -55.00 9.73
CA LYS A 475 -14.16 -54.79 11.10
C LYS A 475 -13.18 -53.86 11.80
N VAL A 476 -13.66 -52.99 12.66
CA VAL A 476 -12.80 -52.14 13.48
C VAL A 476 -12.93 -52.47 14.95
N GLY A 477 -11.84 -52.26 15.69
CA GLY A 477 -11.83 -52.09 17.13
C GLY A 477 -11.74 -50.61 17.46
N MET A 478 -12.54 -50.16 18.43
CA MET A 478 -12.54 -48.77 18.88
C MET A 478 -12.45 -48.71 20.40
N SER A 479 -11.62 -47.80 20.90
CA SER A 479 -11.58 -47.49 22.33
C SER A 479 -11.80 -46.02 22.62
N VAL A 480 -12.39 -45.71 23.78
CA VAL A 480 -12.47 -44.34 24.30
C VAL A 480 -12.04 -44.31 25.77
N HIS A 481 -11.20 -43.34 26.09
CA HIS A 481 -10.76 -43.10 27.47
C HIS A 481 -10.69 -41.60 27.77
N THR A 482 -11.02 -41.23 29.01
CA THR A 482 -10.97 -39.86 29.49
C THR A 482 -10.06 -39.76 30.72
N GLY A 483 -9.12 -38.83 30.70
CA GLY A 483 -8.19 -38.62 31.81
C GLY A 483 -7.30 -37.41 31.61
N GLU A 484 -6.48 -37.09 32.61
CA GLU A 484 -5.47 -36.04 32.47
C GLU A 484 -4.33 -36.49 31.53
N MET A 485 -3.99 -35.66 30.56
CA MET A 485 -2.96 -35.90 29.55
C MET A 485 -2.20 -34.61 29.27
N ILE A 486 -1.04 -34.71 28.62
CA ILE A 486 -0.24 -33.56 28.19
C ILE A 486 -0.42 -33.38 26.69
N ILE A 487 -0.76 -32.17 26.26
CA ILE A 487 -0.90 -31.81 24.84
C ILE A 487 -0.01 -30.61 24.54
N GLY A 488 0.74 -30.67 23.44
CA GLY A 488 1.62 -29.59 23.02
C GLY A 488 2.48 -29.98 21.83
N SER A 489 3.35 -29.06 21.40
CA SER A 489 4.35 -29.34 20.36
C SER A 489 5.49 -30.19 20.91
N ILE A 490 5.68 -31.37 20.34
CA ILE A 490 6.71 -32.35 20.73
C ILE A 490 7.58 -32.66 19.52
N GLY A 491 8.91 -32.66 19.72
CA GLY A 491 9.89 -32.91 18.67
C GLY A 491 11.08 -31.95 18.76
N ASN A 492 11.88 -31.89 17.70
CA ASN A 492 12.99 -30.94 17.57
C ASN A 492 12.54 -29.72 16.75
N GLU A 493 13.40 -28.72 16.56
CA GLU A 493 13.03 -27.48 15.87
C GLU A 493 12.63 -27.67 14.40
N GLU A 494 13.13 -28.73 13.76
CA GLU A 494 12.87 -29.04 12.37
C GLU A 494 11.61 -29.87 12.16
N ARG A 495 11.18 -30.64 13.18
CA ARG A 495 10.03 -31.54 13.13
C ARG A 495 9.28 -31.52 14.46
N LEU A 496 8.23 -30.71 14.52
CA LEU A 496 7.30 -30.62 15.65
C LEU A 496 5.97 -31.26 15.29
N ASN A 497 5.48 -32.13 16.17
CA ASN A 497 4.12 -32.67 16.12
C ASN A 497 3.31 -32.12 17.28
N TYR A 498 2.11 -31.63 17.00
CA TYR A 498 1.14 -31.31 18.06
C TYR A 498 0.38 -32.58 18.42
N THR A 499 0.69 -33.18 19.57
CA THR A 499 0.23 -34.54 19.92
C THR A 499 -0.02 -34.69 21.41
N VAL A 500 -0.88 -35.65 21.78
CA VAL A 500 -1.23 -35.95 23.16
C VAL A 500 -0.33 -37.05 23.70
N LEU A 501 0.25 -36.87 24.89
CA LEU A 501 1.06 -37.84 25.60
C LEU A 501 0.54 -38.07 27.02
N GLY A 502 0.81 -39.27 27.54
CA GLY A 502 0.57 -39.61 28.94
C GLY A 502 0.17 -41.07 29.14
N ASP A 503 0.16 -41.52 30.38
CA ASP A 503 -0.23 -42.89 30.74
C ASP A 503 -1.67 -43.22 30.29
N ASN A 504 -2.58 -42.24 30.39
CA ASN A 504 -3.97 -42.38 29.95
C ASN A 504 -4.12 -42.57 28.42
N VAL A 505 -3.18 -42.07 27.60
CA VAL A 505 -3.14 -42.33 26.15
C VAL A 505 -2.78 -43.79 25.88
N ASN A 506 -1.73 -44.28 26.56
CA ASN A 506 -1.29 -45.67 26.45
C ASN A 506 -2.37 -46.66 26.94
N LEU A 507 -3.11 -46.29 27.99
CA LEU A 507 -4.24 -47.08 28.47
C LEU A 507 -5.31 -47.24 27.39
N ALA A 508 -5.67 -46.16 26.70
CA ALA A 508 -6.69 -46.20 25.67
C ALA A 508 -6.29 -47.15 24.52
N SER A 509 -5.07 -47.00 23.98
CA SER A 509 -4.54 -47.92 22.95
C SER A 509 -4.54 -49.39 23.42
N ARG A 510 -4.22 -49.67 24.70
CA ARG A 510 -4.32 -51.04 25.26
C ARG A 510 -5.77 -51.54 25.34
N VAL A 511 -6.73 -50.67 25.65
CA VAL A 511 -8.16 -51.02 25.70
C VAL A 511 -8.70 -51.29 24.30
N GLU A 512 -8.20 -50.61 23.27
CA GLU A 512 -8.51 -50.91 21.87
C GLU A 512 -8.17 -52.38 21.57
N GLY A 513 -6.96 -52.83 21.91
CA GLY A 513 -6.54 -54.22 21.63
C GLY A 513 -7.43 -55.28 22.32
N LEU A 514 -8.12 -54.94 23.41
CA LEU A 514 -9.08 -55.84 24.06
C LEU A 514 -10.37 -56.02 23.25
N THR A 515 -10.72 -55.09 22.36
CA THR A 515 -11.94 -55.17 21.55
C THR A 515 -11.97 -56.46 20.73
N ARG A 516 -10.81 -56.91 20.22
CA ARG A 516 -10.63 -58.17 19.49
C ARG A 516 -10.94 -59.37 20.38
N LYS A 517 -10.42 -59.37 21.61
CA LYS A 517 -10.58 -60.45 22.60
C LYS A 517 -12.03 -60.62 23.05
N TYR A 518 -12.73 -59.53 23.36
CA TYR A 518 -14.14 -59.55 23.73
C TYR A 518 -15.09 -59.66 22.52
N GLY A 519 -14.56 -59.51 21.29
CA GLY A 519 -15.34 -59.61 20.06
C GLY A 519 -16.32 -58.45 19.82
N VAL A 520 -16.20 -57.34 20.55
CA VAL A 520 -17.07 -56.14 20.46
C VAL A 520 -16.37 -55.03 19.69
N SER A 521 -17.09 -54.20 18.95
CA SER A 521 -16.47 -53.12 18.15
C SER A 521 -16.03 -51.91 18.95
N ILE A 522 -16.61 -51.67 20.14
CA ILE A 522 -16.34 -50.47 20.95
C ILE A 522 -16.13 -50.88 22.40
N LEU A 523 -15.06 -50.38 23.02
CA LEU A 523 -14.82 -50.44 24.46
C LEU A 523 -14.54 -49.05 25.03
N ILE A 524 -15.15 -48.74 26.17
CA ILE A 524 -14.92 -47.50 26.91
C ILE A 524 -14.53 -47.82 28.35
N THR A 525 -13.78 -46.93 28.98
CA THR A 525 -13.32 -47.11 30.36
C THR A 525 -14.25 -46.45 31.39
N GLU A 526 -14.18 -46.87 32.65
CA GLU A 526 -14.95 -46.25 33.76
C GLU A 526 -14.85 -44.71 33.82
N PRO A 527 -13.69 -44.06 33.65
CA PRO A 527 -13.61 -42.61 33.64
C PRO A 527 -14.46 -41.92 32.57
N VAL A 528 -14.73 -42.58 31.43
CA VAL A 528 -15.66 -42.08 30.41
C VAL A 528 -17.07 -42.08 30.98
N VAL A 529 -17.52 -43.22 31.52
CA VAL A 529 -18.85 -43.38 32.12
C VAL A 529 -19.09 -42.36 33.24
N ASN A 530 -18.10 -42.17 34.12
CA ASN A 530 -18.18 -41.24 35.25
C ASN A 530 -18.14 -39.77 34.83
N SER A 531 -17.62 -39.47 33.63
CA SER A 531 -17.50 -38.09 33.13
C SER A 531 -18.67 -37.67 32.26
N LEU A 532 -19.65 -38.55 32.01
CA LEU A 532 -20.86 -38.21 31.27
C LEU A 532 -21.73 -37.26 32.10
N ARG A 533 -22.04 -36.10 31.53
CA ARG A 533 -22.90 -35.08 32.15
C ARG A 533 -24.38 -35.40 31.95
N LYS A 534 -24.72 -36.07 30.85
CA LYS A 534 -26.06 -36.57 30.53
C LYS A 534 -25.93 -37.98 29.97
N LEU A 535 -26.64 -38.95 30.56
CA LEU A 535 -26.99 -40.16 29.84
C LEU A 535 -28.04 -39.74 28.81
N ASN A 536 -27.60 -39.56 27.57
CA ASN A 536 -28.53 -39.27 26.49
C ASN A 536 -29.46 -40.49 26.32
N ASP A 537 -30.75 -40.26 26.08
CA ASP A 537 -31.72 -41.35 25.89
C ASP A 537 -31.46 -42.22 24.64
N GLU A 538 -30.42 -41.89 23.87
CA GLU A 538 -30.06 -42.53 22.61
C GLU A 538 -29.17 -43.76 22.78
N PHE A 539 -28.46 -43.92 23.90
CA PHE A 539 -27.53 -45.03 24.10
C PHE A 539 -27.63 -45.65 25.50
N VAL A 540 -27.21 -46.92 25.57
CA VAL A 540 -27.10 -47.72 26.77
C VAL A 540 -25.67 -48.23 26.90
N ILE A 541 -25.15 -48.24 28.13
CA ILE A 541 -23.78 -48.68 28.43
C ILE A 541 -23.85 -49.99 29.22
N ARG A 542 -23.26 -51.06 28.68
CA ARG A 542 -23.13 -52.37 29.34
C ARG A 542 -21.74 -52.54 29.94
N LYS A 543 -21.61 -52.94 31.20
CA LYS A 543 -20.33 -53.35 31.79
C LYS A 543 -19.87 -54.66 31.15
N ILE A 544 -18.67 -54.68 30.59
CA ILE A 544 -18.10 -55.87 29.93
C ILE A 544 -17.29 -56.69 30.90
N ASP A 545 -16.33 -56.05 31.58
CA ASP A 545 -15.42 -56.73 32.51
C ASP A 545 -14.64 -55.74 33.40
N THR A 546 -13.87 -56.28 34.33
CA THR A 546 -12.90 -55.61 35.20
C THR A 546 -11.61 -56.37 35.03
N VAL A 547 -10.64 -55.74 34.36
CA VAL A 547 -9.42 -56.39 33.88
C VAL A 547 -8.19 -55.68 34.38
N ILE A 548 -7.09 -56.41 34.43
CA ILE A 548 -5.76 -55.81 34.53
C ILE A 548 -5.16 -55.82 33.13
N VAL A 549 -4.88 -54.62 32.62
CA VAL A 549 -4.20 -54.43 31.34
C VAL A 549 -2.70 -54.50 31.54
N ARG A 550 -2.00 -55.09 30.59
CA ARG A 550 -0.54 -55.27 30.63
C ARG A 550 0.18 -53.97 30.99
N GLY A 551 1.13 -54.06 31.92
CA GLY A 551 1.98 -52.94 32.34
C GLY A 551 1.30 -51.96 33.32
N ARG A 552 0.18 -52.33 33.93
CA ARG A 552 -0.46 -51.58 35.01
C ARG A 552 -0.93 -52.54 36.10
N SER A 553 -0.80 -52.14 37.37
CA SER A 553 -1.20 -52.98 38.52
C SER A 553 -2.64 -52.72 38.99
N SER A 554 -3.30 -51.70 38.44
CA SER A 554 -4.64 -51.28 38.86
C SER A 554 -5.74 -51.85 37.95
N LEU A 555 -6.85 -52.23 38.56
CA LEU A 555 -8.06 -52.68 37.87
C LEU A 555 -8.61 -51.61 36.93
N VAL A 556 -9.01 -52.03 35.74
CA VAL A 556 -9.66 -51.20 34.72
C VAL A 556 -11.01 -51.82 34.40
N LYS A 557 -12.09 -51.11 34.74
CA LYS A 557 -13.43 -51.51 34.33
C LYS A 557 -13.68 -51.02 32.91
N ILE A 558 -14.10 -51.94 32.05
CA ILE A 558 -14.41 -51.69 30.65
C ILE A 558 -15.90 -51.90 30.39
N TYR A 559 -16.44 -51.08 29.51
CA TYR A 559 -17.85 -51.01 29.17
C TYR A 559 -18.02 -50.95 27.66
N GLN A 560 -19.20 -51.29 27.18
CA GLN A 560 -19.58 -51.21 25.78
C GLN A 560 -20.77 -50.26 25.65
N PRO A 561 -20.63 -49.12 24.93
CA PRO A 561 -21.75 -48.30 24.54
C PRO A 561 -22.48 -48.93 23.34
N MET A 562 -23.81 -48.85 23.35
CA MET A 562 -24.70 -49.36 22.30
C MET A 562 -25.89 -48.41 22.14
N TYR A 563 -26.50 -48.33 20.96
CA TYR A 563 -27.77 -47.60 20.81
C TYR A 563 -28.85 -48.22 21.69
N LYS A 564 -29.72 -47.39 22.26
CA LYS A 564 -30.82 -47.84 23.13
C LYS A 564 -31.90 -48.49 22.27
N THR A 565 -31.97 -49.82 22.36
CA THR A 565 -33.05 -50.64 21.79
C THR A 565 -33.53 -51.61 22.86
N ASP A 566 -34.77 -52.10 22.75
CA ASP A 566 -35.30 -53.10 23.70
C ASP A 566 -34.41 -54.36 23.76
N GLU A 567 -33.85 -54.74 22.60
CA GLU A 567 -32.88 -55.84 22.50
C GLU A 567 -31.60 -55.54 23.28
N ASN A 568 -30.96 -54.38 23.07
CA ASN A 568 -29.71 -54.03 23.75
C ASN A 568 -29.90 -53.83 25.26
N LEU A 569 -31.07 -53.34 25.70
CA LEU A 569 -31.43 -53.26 27.11
C LEU A 569 -31.53 -54.66 27.74
N LYS A 570 -32.17 -55.60 27.06
CA LYS A 570 -32.29 -56.99 27.51
C LYS A 570 -30.94 -57.71 27.54
N ILE A 571 -30.12 -57.52 26.50
CA ILE A 571 -28.74 -58.05 26.43
C ILE A 571 -27.92 -57.52 27.61
N LYS A 572 -27.99 -56.21 27.90
CA LYS A 572 -27.31 -55.60 29.04
C LYS A 572 -27.75 -56.24 30.35
N GLU A 573 -29.05 -56.32 30.61
CA GLU A 573 -29.57 -56.83 31.88
C GLU A 573 -29.16 -58.29 32.12
N ILE A 574 -29.33 -59.15 31.12
CA ILE A 574 -28.99 -60.57 31.22
C ILE A 574 -27.49 -60.75 31.41
N TYR A 575 -26.67 -60.07 30.60
CA TYR A 575 -25.21 -60.18 30.68
C TYR A 575 -24.67 -59.66 32.01
N GLU A 576 -25.14 -58.51 32.51
CA GLU A 576 -24.65 -57.93 33.77
C GLU A 576 -25.05 -58.78 34.99
N LYS A 577 -26.21 -59.45 34.96
CA LYS A 577 -26.56 -60.46 35.97
C LYS A 577 -25.61 -61.65 35.93
N GLY A 578 -25.31 -62.20 34.75
CA GLY A 578 -24.31 -63.25 34.59
C GLY A 578 -22.92 -62.82 35.06
N LEU A 579 -22.52 -61.60 34.75
CA LEU A 579 -21.25 -61.01 35.17
C LEU A 579 -21.15 -60.83 36.69
N ALA A 580 -22.25 -60.46 37.35
CA ALA A 580 -22.29 -60.36 38.81
C ALA A 580 -22.08 -61.73 39.49
N PHE A 581 -22.74 -62.79 38.99
CA PHE A 581 -22.50 -64.15 39.48
C PHE A 581 -21.09 -64.65 39.18
N TYR A 582 -20.53 -64.29 38.01
CA TYR A 582 -19.15 -64.58 37.67
C TYR A 582 -18.15 -63.96 38.66
N TYR A 583 -18.36 -62.69 39.05
CA TYR A 583 -17.52 -62.05 40.08
C TYR A 583 -17.69 -62.68 41.46
N ALA A 584 -18.88 -63.19 41.79
CA ALA A 584 -19.15 -63.90 43.04
C ALA A 584 -18.60 -65.34 43.06
N GLY A 585 -18.06 -65.86 41.94
CA GLY A 585 -17.62 -67.25 41.81
C GLY A 585 -18.76 -68.27 41.66
N GLU A 586 -19.99 -67.81 41.48
CA GLU A 586 -21.18 -68.65 41.27
C GLU A 586 -21.30 -69.03 39.78
N PHE A 587 -20.35 -69.83 39.30
CA PHE A 587 -20.15 -70.08 37.87
C PHE A 587 -21.35 -70.75 37.17
N ASP A 588 -22.04 -71.69 37.81
CA ASP A 588 -23.22 -72.34 37.21
C ASP A 588 -24.36 -71.34 36.94
N LYS A 589 -24.57 -70.40 37.87
CA LYS A 589 -25.53 -69.31 37.67
C LYS A 589 -25.06 -68.32 36.62
N ALA A 590 -23.76 -67.99 36.60
CA ALA A 590 -23.20 -67.13 35.56
C ALA A 590 -23.42 -67.71 34.15
N VAL A 591 -23.13 -69.01 33.96
CA VAL A 591 -23.33 -69.72 32.69
C VAL A 591 -24.80 -69.71 32.26
N SER A 592 -25.75 -69.98 33.17
CA SER A 592 -27.18 -70.00 32.82
C SER A 592 -27.73 -68.64 32.35
N TYR A 593 -27.14 -67.52 32.79
CA TYR A 593 -27.43 -66.20 32.24
C TYR A 593 -26.72 -65.95 30.90
N PHE A 594 -25.45 -66.35 30.75
CA PHE A 594 -24.72 -66.16 29.51
C PHE A 594 -25.28 -67.00 28.33
N GLU A 595 -25.80 -68.20 28.59
CA GLU A 595 -26.41 -69.07 27.57
C GLU A 595 -27.71 -68.51 26.98
N GLN A 596 -28.37 -67.58 27.68
CA GLN A 596 -29.52 -66.84 27.15
C GLN A 596 -29.13 -65.83 26.05
N LEU A 597 -27.83 -65.61 25.83
CA LEU A 597 -27.29 -64.68 24.83
C LEU A 597 -26.42 -65.42 23.78
N PRO A 598 -27.00 -66.33 22.97
CA PRO A 598 -26.25 -67.22 22.07
C PRO A 598 -25.54 -66.51 20.90
N ASN A 599 -25.83 -65.23 20.66
CA ASN A 599 -25.19 -64.43 19.61
C ASN A 599 -24.23 -63.38 20.19
N ASP A 600 -24.10 -63.29 21.52
CA ASP A 600 -23.23 -62.31 22.18
C ASP A 600 -21.83 -62.89 22.41
N ARG A 601 -20.84 -62.33 21.72
CA ARG A 601 -19.45 -62.79 21.81
C ARG A 601 -18.84 -62.66 23.21
N PRO A 602 -19.09 -61.57 23.97
CA PRO A 602 -18.68 -61.50 25.38
C PRO A 602 -19.24 -62.64 26.22
N ALA A 603 -20.53 -62.98 26.09
CA ALA A 603 -21.14 -64.08 26.84
C ALA A 603 -20.44 -65.42 26.54
N HIS A 604 -20.18 -65.72 25.27
CA HIS A 604 -19.41 -66.91 24.88
C HIS A 604 -17.99 -66.93 25.42
N LEU A 605 -17.30 -65.78 25.38
CA LEU A 605 -15.97 -65.66 25.98
C LEU A 605 -16.01 -65.99 27.48
N MET A 606 -16.99 -65.45 28.21
CA MET A 606 -17.13 -65.71 29.64
C MET A 606 -17.42 -67.19 29.93
N ILE A 607 -18.30 -67.84 29.17
CA ILE A 607 -18.55 -69.29 29.30
C ILE A 607 -17.26 -70.08 29.06
N ASN A 608 -16.50 -69.75 28.02
CA ASN A 608 -15.24 -70.43 27.71
C ASN A 608 -14.19 -70.22 28.81
N ARG A 609 -14.11 -69.01 29.38
CA ARG A 609 -13.25 -68.73 30.54
C ARG A 609 -13.63 -69.59 31.73
N ILE A 610 -14.90 -69.63 32.08
CA ILE A 610 -15.42 -70.48 33.17
C ILE A 610 -15.02 -71.94 32.96
N LYS A 611 -15.21 -72.47 31.74
CA LYS A 611 -14.78 -73.84 31.39
C LYS A 611 -13.27 -74.06 31.51
N SER A 612 -12.46 -73.04 31.20
CA SER A 612 -11.00 -73.10 31.28
C SER A 612 -10.42 -72.96 32.69
N LEU A 613 -11.22 -72.50 33.68
CA LEU A 613 -10.72 -72.24 35.03
C LEU A 613 -10.39 -73.52 35.82
N GLY A 614 -10.95 -74.69 35.48
CA GLY A 614 -10.60 -75.98 36.09
C GLY A 614 -10.56 -75.94 37.63
N ASP A 615 -9.47 -76.42 38.25
CA ASP A 615 -9.27 -76.39 39.71
C ASP A 615 -8.92 -75.00 40.30
N LYS A 616 -8.69 -73.97 39.47
CA LYS A 616 -8.37 -72.60 39.93
C LYS A 616 -9.56 -71.87 40.58
N VAL A 617 -10.74 -72.49 40.58
CA VAL A 617 -11.98 -72.01 41.22
C VAL A 617 -11.80 -71.73 42.72
N LYS A 618 -10.87 -72.42 43.40
CA LYS A 618 -10.70 -72.30 44.87
C LYS A 618 -10.17 -70.94 45.37
N ASN A 619 -9.51 -70.15 44.52
CA ASN A 619 -8.90 -68.85 44.88
C ASN A 619 -9.28 -67.73 43.88
N TRP A 620 -10.56 -67.67 43.47
CA TRP A 620 -11.05 -66.66 42.53
C TRP A 620 -11.15 -65.28 43.19
N ASP A 621 -10.39 -64.30 42.71
CA ASP A 621 -10.38 -62.92 43.20
C ASP A 621 -11.35 -61.99 42.43
N GLY A 622 -12.16 -62.56 41.55
CA GLY A 622 -13.13 -61.81 40.75
C GLY A 622 -12.53 -61.14 39.50
N VAL A 623 -11.23 -61.29 39.23
CA VAL A 623 -10.54 -60.51 38.19
C VAL A 623 -9.86 -61.41 37.18
N TRP A 624 -10.03 -61.10 35.89
CA TRP A 624 -9.30 -61.77 34.83
C TRP A 624 -8.00 -61.03 34.50
N TYR A 625 -6.87 -61.75 34.56
CA TYR A 625 -5.54 -61.24 34.24
C TYR A 625 -5.20 -61.55 32.78
N TRP A 626 -4.93 -60.52 31.98
CA TRP A 626 -4.48 -60.68 30.59
C TRP A 626 -2.94 -60.67 30.53
N GLU A 627 -2.31 -61.86 30.49
CA GLU A 627 -0.84 -61.98 30.54
C GLU A 627 -0.14 -62.04 29.15
N GLU A 628 -0.85 -62.25 28.04
CA GLU A 628 -0.26 -62.31 26.69
C GLU A 628 -0.90 -61.34 25.68
N LYS A 629 -0.11 -61.00 24.63
CA LYS A 629 -0.41 -60.04 23.55
C LYS A 629 -1.80 -60.27 22.97
#